data_AF-A0A804RF03-F1
#
_entry.id   AF-A0A804RF03-F1
#
_cell.length_a   1.000
_cell.length_b   1.000
_cell.length_c   1.000
_cell.angle_alpha   90.00
_cell.angle_beta   90.00
_cell.angle_gamma   90.00
#
_symmetry.space_group_name_H-M   'P 1'
#
loop_
_entity.id
_entity.type
_entity.pdbx_description
1 polymer ?
#
loop_
_entity_poly.entity_id
_entity_poly.type
_entity_poly.pdbx_seq_one_letter_code
_entity_poly.pdbx_strand_id
1 'polypeptide(L)'
;MAAQTLTADGPRLGQQEMKKMSPSFHPTLWGDFFLSYEAPTEAQEAEMRERAGVLREKVRSMIKGSHDVPEIVDLIITLQRLNLDYHYEDEINEKLTVVYNSNYDGEAVKELVREYTKEIKWRDEDYVPKTLKEHLKVSLISIGGTLVLCSAFVGMGDVVTKKIMEWVMSDAELVKSFGIFVRLSNDIVSTKREQREKHCVSTVQCYMKQHELTMDEACEQIKELTEDSWKFMIEQGLALKEYPIIVPRTVLEFARTVDYMYKEADKYTVSHTIKDMLTSLYVKPVLM
;
A
#
# COMPACT_ATOMS: atom_id res chain seq x y z
N MET A 1 -24.30 5.00 -47.20
CA MET A 1 -23.51 5.71 -46.19
C MET A 1 -24.39 6.79 -45.58
N ALA A 2 -25.04 6.50 -44.46
CA ALA A 2 -25.75 7.49 -43.67
C ALA A 2 -25.24 7.31 -42.23
N ALA A 3 -24.46 8.29 -41.77
CA ALA A 3 -23.98 8.34 -40.39
C ALA A 3 -25.18 8.71 -39.51
N GLN A 4 -25.58 7.79 -38.63
CA GLN A 4 -26.55 8.06 -37.58
C GLN A 4 -25.85 8.88 -36.49
N THR A 5 -26.29 10.13 -36.36
CA THR A 5 -25.96 11.02 -35.26
C THR A 5 -26.64 10.48 -34.00
N LEU A 6 -25.83 10.06 -33.01
CA LEU A 6 -26.30 9.75 -31.66
C LEU A 6 -26.78 11.05 -31.00
N THR A 7 -28.09 11.23 -30.94
CA THR A 7 -28.75 12.27 -30.14
C THR A 7 -28.71 11.86 -28.67
N ALA A 8 -28.16 12.74 -27.83
CA ALA A 8 -28.13 12.62 -26.38
C ALA A 8 -29.53 12.87 -25.78
N ASP A 9 -30.47 11.97 -26.04
CA ASP A 9 -31.77 11.92 -25.36
C ASP A 9 -31.92 10.53 -24.71
N GLY A 10 -31.14 10.30 -23.67
CA GLY A 10 -31.45 9.29 -22.67
C GLY A 10 -32.56 9.80 -21.74
N PRO A 11 -33.41 8.93 -21.18
CA PRO A 11 -34.54 9.34 -20.35
C PRO A 11 -34.03 10.10 -19.12
N ARG A 12 -34.46 11.36 -18.97
CA ARG A 12 -34.21 12.17 -17.77
C ARG A 12 -35.00 11.56 -16.62
N LEU A 13 -34.31 10.83 -15.73
CA LEU A 13 -34.87 10.30 -14.50
C LEU A 13 -35.48 11.46 -13.68
N GLY A 14 -36.73 11.29 -13.26
CA GLY A 14 -37.45 12.32 -12.51
C GLY A 14 -36.80 12.56 -11.14
N GLN A 15 -36.92 13.78 -10.60
CA GLN A 15 -36.38 14.17 -9.29
C GLN A 15 -36.81 13.24 -8.12
N GLN A 16 -37.91 12.50 -8.30
CA GLN A 16 -38.39 11.50 -7.34
C GLN A 16 -37.59 10.18 -7.37
N GLU A 17 -37.03 9.79 -8.53
CA GLU A 17 -36.21 8.57 -8.66
C GLU A 17 -34.76 8.82 -8.19
N MET A 18 -34.20 10.02 -8.40
CA MET A 18 -32.90 10.39 -7.83
C MET A 18 -32.87 10.31 -6.30
N LYS A 19 -34.00 10.58 -5.63
CA LYS A 19 -34.10 10.55 -4.16
C LYS A 19 -34.11 9.12 -3.57
N LYS A 20 -34.48 8.11 -4.37
CA LYS A 20 -34.45 6.68 -3.98
C LYS A 20 -33.09 6.02 -4.15
N MET A 21 -32.17 6.65 -4.88
CA MET A 21 -30.83 6.11 -5.17
C MET A 21 -29.75 6.59 -4.20
N SER A 22 -30.07 7.37 -3.17
CA SER A 22 -29.12 7.65 -2.10
C SER A 22 -28.77 6.31 -1.43
N PRO A 23 -27.55 5.77 -1.62
CA PRO A 23 -27.15 4.62 -0.85
C PRO A 23 -27.13 5.12 0.59
N SER A 24 -27.88 4.47 1.48
CA SER A 24 -27.69 4.67 2.91
C SER A 24 -26.31 4.10 3.23
N PHE A 25 -25.27 4.90 3.02
CA PHE A 25 -23.93 4.55 3.44
C PHE A 25 -23.98 4.34 4.95
N HIS A 26 -23.35 3.27 5.41
CA HIS A 26 -23.26 3.01 6.84
C HIS A 26 -22.63 4.25 7.49
N PRO A 27 -23.20 4.79 8.59
CA PRO A 27 -22.62 5.96 9.25
C PRO A 27 -21.15 5.67 9.55
N THR A 28 -20.28 6.57 9.09
CA THR A 28 -18.84 6.40 9.29
C THR A 28 -18.54 6.51 10.79
N LEU A 29 -17.46 5.88 11.26
CA LEU A 29 -16.97 6.05 12.63
C LEU A 29 -16.77 7.53 13.01
N TRP A 30 -16.60 8.40 12.01
CA TRP A 30 -16.33 9.82 12.17
C TRP A 30 -17.59 10.69 12.06
N GLY A 31 -18.71 10.19 11.53
CA GLY A 31 -19.90 10.99 11.25
C GLY A 31 -19.55 12.27 10.47
N ASP A 32 -20.03 13.42 10.96
CA ASP A 32 -19.76 14.74 10.37
C ASP A 32 -18.53 15.43 10.99
N PHE A 33 -17.68 14.70 11.71
CA PHE A 33 -16.51 15.26 12.41
C PHE A 33 -15.63 16.10 11.48
N PHE A 34 -15.35 15.62 10.27
CA PHE A 34 -14.52 16.34 9.32
C PHE A 34 -15.21 17.57 8.71
N LEU A 35 -16.54 17.61 8.68
CA LEU A 35 -17.31 18.75 8.19
C LEU A 35 -17.40 19.87 9.22
N SER A 36 -17.32 19.51 10.50
CA SER A 36 -17.39 20.42 11.65
C SER A 36 -16.03 20.61 12.34
N TYR A 37 -14.94 20.19 11.71
CA TYR A 37 -13.62 20.26 12.29
C TYR A 37 -13.17 21.72 12.43
N GLU A 38 -13.00 22.15 13.68
CA GLU A 38 -12.28 23.36 14.03
C GLU A 38 -10.88 23.00 14.49
N ALA A 39 -9.88 23.79 14.06
CA ALA A 39 -8.52 23.58 14.52
C ALA A 39 -8.45 23.75 16.04
N PRO A 40 -7.83 22.82 16.78
CA PRO A 40 -7.72 22.92 18.23
C PRO A 40 -6.94 24.18 18.62
N THR A 41 -7.35 24.81 19.73
CA THR A 41 -6.58 25.86 20.39
C THR A 41 -5.25 25.30 20.90
N GLU A 42 -4.25 26.15 21.14
CA GLU A 42 -2.94 25.71 21.67
C GLU A 42 -3.08 24.87 22.96
N ALA A 43 -4.02 25.23 23.84
CA ALA A 43 -4.29 24.48 25.05
C ALA A 43 -4.85 23.07 24.77
N GLN A 44 -5.79 22.96 23.82
CA GLN A 44 -6.32 21.67 23.38
C GLN A 44 -5.24 20.84 22.66
N GLU A 45 -4.39 21.46 21.83
CA GLU A 45 -3.28 20.76 21.19
C GLU A 45 -2.31 20.18 22.22
N ALA A 46 -1.98 20.93 23.27
CA ALA A 46 -1.12 20.46 24.35
C ALA A 46 -1.74 19.24 25.07
N GLU A 47 -3.02 19.31 25.41
CA GLU A 47 -3.75 18.20 26.04
C GLU A 47 -3.81 16.98 25.11
N MET A 48 -4.06 17.18 23.81
CA MET A 48 -4.08 16.10 22.82
C MET A 48 -2.71 15.44 22.69
N ARG A 49 -1.61 16.21 22.74
CA ARG A 49 -0.23 15.66 22.72
C ARG A 49 0.07 14.85 23.97
N GLU A 50 -0.31 15.34 25.14
CA GLU A 50 -0.13 14.60 26.40
C GLU A 50 -0.89 13.26 26.35
N ARG A 51 -2.17 13.31 25.96
CA ARG A 51 -2.99 12.12 25.80
C ARG A 51 -2.42 11.15 24.77
N ALA A 52 -1.89 11.65 23.65
CA ALA A 52 -1.23 10.81 22.66
C ALA A 52 0.01 10.11 23.24
N GLY A 53 0.79 10.79 24.08
CA GLY A 53 1.92 10.19 24.80
C GLY A 53 1.49 9.04 25.71
N VAL A 54 0.45 9.25 26.53
CA VAL A 54 -0.11 8.19 27.41
C VAL A 54 -0.61 6.99 26.60
N LEU A 55 -1.34 7.25 25.50
CA LEU A 55 -1.85 6.19 24.65
C LEU A 55 -0.74 5.44 23.93
N ARG A 56 0.33 6.13 23.49
CA ARG A 56 1.51 5.47 22.89
C ARG A 56 2.14 4.47 23.85
N GLU A 57 2.36 4.84 25.10
CA GLU A 57 2.93 3.92 26.08
C GLU A 57 1.99 2.78 26.45
N LYS A 58 0.67 3.02 26.45
CA LYS A 58 -0.32 1.95 26.60
C LYS A 58 -0.23 0.93 25.46
N VAL A 59 -0.16 1.41 24.22
CA VAL A 59 0.02 0.54 23.03
C VAL A 59 1.36 -0.20 23.10
N ARG A 60 2.45 0.47 23.47
CA ARG A 60 3.77 -0.17 23.69
C ARG A 60 3.68 -1.31 24.69
N SER A 61 2.98 -1.10 25.81
CA SER A 61 2.75 -2.14 26.82
C SER A 61 1.91 -3.30 26.28
N MET A 62 0.91 -3.03 25.43
CA MET A 62 0.13 -4.09 24.77
C MET A 62 1.03 -4.93 23.88
N ILE A 63 1.84 -4.30 23.02
CA ILE A 63 2.77 -5.01 22.13
C ILE A 63 3.71 -5.91 22.94
N LYS A 64 4.36 -5.35 23.98
CA LYS A 64 5.30 -6.10 24.83
C LYS A 64 4.61 -7.26 25.56
N GLY A 65 3.38 -7.06 26.03
CA GLY A 65 2.60 -8.05 26.76
C GLY A 65 1.92 -9.14 25.91
N SER A 66 1.77 -8.94 24.60
CA SER A 66 1.18 -9.96 23.72
C SER A 66 2.18 -11.11 23.48
N HIS A 67 1.73 -12.35 23.69
CA HIS A 67 2.54 -13.55 23.50
C HIS A 67 1.91 -14.57 22.55
N ASP A 68 0.59 -14.51 22.38
CA ASP A 68 -0.12 -15.33 21.41
C ASP A 68 0.18 -14.84 19.98
N VAL A 69 0.53 -15.76 19.08
CA VAL A 69 1.03 -15.37 17.75
C VAL A 69 -0.05 -14.73 16.87
N PRO A 70 -1.28 -15.28 16.77
CA PRO A 70 -2.38 -14.60 16.12
C PRO A 70 -2.61 -13.17 16.65
N GLU A 71 -2.60 -13.00 17.98
CA GLU A 71 -2.76 -11.67 18.59
C GLU A 71 -1.62 -10.72 18.21
N ILE A 72 -0.37 -11.19 18.24
CA ILE A 72 0.80 -10.41 17.82
C ILE A 72 0.64 -9.96 16.36
N VAL A 73 0.25 -10.87 15.47
CA VAL A 73 0.07 -10.59 14.05
C VAL A 73 -1.04 -9.56 13.84
N ASP A 74 -2.18 -9.74 14.48
CA ASP A 74 -3.29 -8.78 14.41
C ASP A 74 -2.90 -7.40 14.93
N LEU A 75 -2.10 -7.34 16.00
CA LEU A 75 -1.62 -6.09 16.57
C LEU A 75 -0.68 -5.37 15.59
N ILE A 76 0.28 -6.08 14.99
CA ILE A 76 1.21 -5.52 14.00
C ILE A 76 0.44 -5.03 12.77
N ILE A 77 -0.45 -5.86 12.23
CA ILE A 77 -1.30 -5.49 11.08
C ILE A 77 -2.15 -4.27 11.44
N THR A 78 -2.70 -4.20 12.65
CA THR A 78 -3.50 -3.05 13.10
C THR A 78 -2.66 -1.78 13.16
N LEU A 79 -1.44 -1.85 13.71
CA LEU A 79 -0.53 -0.70 13.77
C LEU A 79 -0.14 -0.21 12.37
N GLN A 80 0.18 -1.13 11.46
CA GLN A 80 0.45 -0.80 10.05
C GLN A 80 -0.76 -0.16 9.37
N ARG A 81 -1.97 -0.72 9.58
CA ARG A 81 -3.22 -0.19 9.00
C ARG A 81 -3.58 1.19 9.55
N LEU A 82 -3.21 1.47 10.79
CA LEU A 82 -3.38 2.79 11.41
C LEU A 82 -2.22 3.76 11.09
N ASN A 83 -1.18 3.29 10.39
CA ASN A 83 0.06 4.00 10.12
C ASN A 83 0.69 4.55 11.41
N LEU A 84 0.82 3.68 12.42
CA LEU A 84 1.39 3.98 13.74
C LEU A 84 2.59 3.09 14.07
N ASP A 85 2.93 2.15 13.20
CA ASP A 85 4.01 1.16 13.37
C ASP A 85 5.39 1.81 13.56
N TYR A 86 5.66 2.95 12.92
CA TYR A 86 6.91 3.70 13.07
C TYR A 86 7.20 4.17 14.52
N HIS A 87 6.22 4.18 15.42
CA HIS A 87 6.44 4.48 16.83
C HIS A 87 6.98 3.30 17.65
N TYR A 88 6.96 2.10 17.07
CA TYR A 88 7.18 0.83 17.76
C TYR A 88 8.10 -0.10 16.96
N GLU A 89 8.99 0.43 16.11
CA GLU A 89 9.86 -0.37 15.25
C GLU A 89 10.62 -1.45 16.02
N ASP A 90 11.20 -1.11 17.17
CA ASP A 90 11.95 -2.04 18.02
C ASP A 90 11.05 -3.15 18.59
N GLU A 91 9.90 -2.79 19.16
CA GLU A 91 8.94 -3.77 19.69
C GLU A 91 8.35 -4.66 18.59
N ILE A 92 8.05 -4.09 17.42
CA ILE A 92 7.53 -4.83 16.27
C ILE A 92 8.60 -5.82 15.80
N ASN A 93 9.86 -5.41 15.65
CA ASN A 93 10.95 -6.30 15.24
C ASN A 93 11.15 -7.47 16.21
N GLU A 94 11.08 -7.22 17.52
CA GLU A 94 11.11 -8.29 18.54
C GLU A 94 9.96 -9.28 18.34
N LYS A 95 8.74 -8.78 18.14
CA LYS A 95 7.56 -9.62 17.99
C LYS A 95 7.50 -10.37 16.67
N LEU A 96 7.96 -9.75 15.58
CA LEU A 96 8.15 -10.40 14.28
C LEU A 96 9.08 -11.61 14.39
N THR A 97 10.12 -11.53 15.22
CA THR A 97 11.00 -12.68 15.51
C THR A 97 10.23 -13.84 16.17
N VAL A 98 9.27 -13.55 17.05
CA VAL A 98 8.39 -14.57 17.66
C VAL A 98 7.48 -15.20 16.59
N VAL A 99 6.85 -14.39 15.74
CA VAL A 99 5.99 -14.88 14.65
C VAL A 99 6.76 -15.80 13.71
N TYR A 100 7.97 -15.38 13.30
CA TYR A 100 8.85 -16.14 12.42
C TYR A 100 9.16 -17.54 12.98
N ASN A 101 9.44 -17.65 14.27
CA ASN A 101 9.82 -18.90 14.94
C ASN A 101 8.62 -19.78 15.33
N SER A 102 7.39 -19.39 14.99
CA SER A 102 6.17 -20.09 15.37
C SER A 102 5.61 -21.02 14.30
N ASN A 103 4.61 -21.83 14.67
CA ASN A 103 3.81 -22.65 13.74
C ASN A 103 2.58 -21.92 13.17
N TYR A 104 2.52 -20.58 13.21
CA TYR A 104 1.39 -19.79 12.68
C TYR A 104 1.09 -20.11 11.21
N ASP A 105 -0.19 -20.14 10.83
CA ASP A 105 -0.68 -20.58 9.53
C ASP A 105 -0.96 -19.43 8.53
N GLY A 106 -0.79 -18.17 8.94
CA GLY A 106 -0.89 -17.01 8.06
C GLY A 106 0.33 -16.86 7.15
N GLU A 107 0.40 -17.69 6.11
CA GLU A 107 1.58 -17.85 5.25
C GLU A 107 2.04 -16.52 4.64
N ALA A 108 1.13 -15.66 4.16
CA ALA A 108 1.47 -14.37 3.57
C ALA A 108 2.15 -13.43 4.57
N VAL A 109 1.67 -13.40 5.82
CA VAL A 109 2.29 -12.59 6.88
C VAL A 109 3.65 -13.16 7.23
N LYS A 110 3.74 -14.48 7.42
CA LYS A 110 5.01 -15.14 7.69
C LYS A 110 6.03 -14.82 6.61
N GLU A 111 5.66 -15.00 5.35
CA GLU A 111 6.53 -14.70 4.21
C GLU A 111 7.02 -13.26 4.24
N LEU A 112 6.13 -12.30 4.48
CA LEU A 112 6.49 -10.90 4.65
C LEU A 112 7.52 -10.69 5.78
N VAL A 113 7.30 -11.32 6.94
CA VAL A 113 8.25 -11.26 8.06
C VAL A 113 9.63 -11.82 7.67
N ARG A 114 9.66 -12.94 6.93
CA ARG A 114 10.92 -13.56 6.48
C ARG A 114 11.71 -12.60 5.59
N GLU A 115 11.03 -11.90 4.69
CA GLU A 115 11.68 -10.98 3.76
C GLU A 115 12.10 -9.67 4.46
N TYR A 116 11.31 -9.13 5.39
CA TYR A 116 11.77 -8.02 6.25
C TYR A 116 13.02 -8.37 7.04
N THR A 117 13.10 -9.60 7.57
CA THR A 117 14.30 -10.06 8.28
C THR A 117 15.54 -10.05 7.39
N LYS A 118 15.39 -10.35 6.09
CA LYS A 118 16.51 -10.28 5.13
C LYS A 118 16.91 -8.84 4.83
N GLU A 119 15.96 -7.92 4.68
CA GLU A 119 16.29 -6.50 4.48
C GLU A 119 16.95 -5.86 5.71
N ILE A 120 16.48 -6.22 6.92
CA ILE A 120 17.13 -5.82 8.18
C ILE A 120 18.58 -6.32 8.21
N LYS A 121 18.80 -7.58 7.83
CA LYS A 121 20.15 -8.13 7.74
C LYS A 121 21.00 -7.37 6.72
N TRP A 122 20.45 -7.03 5.56
CA TRP A 122 21.18 -6.23 4.57
C TRP A 122 21.55 -4.85 5.09
N ARG A 123 20.64 -4.18 5.82
CA ARG A 123 20.92 -2.92 6.51
C ARG A 123 22.07 -3.08 7.50
N ASP A 124 21.97 -4.05 8.40
CA ASP A 124 22.90 -4.19 9.52
C ASP A 124 24.31 -4.64 9.06
N GLU A 125 24.41 -5.26 7.89
CA GLU A 125 25.68 -5.69 7.27
C GLU A 125 26.23 -4.72 6.21
N ASP A 126 25.59 -3.55 6.00
CA ASP A 126 25.86 -2.63 4.88
C ASP A 126 25.91 -3.34 3.51
N TYR A 127 25.10 -4.39 3.38
CA TYR A 127 25.08 -5.23 2.19
C TYR A 127 24.27 -4.56 1.08
N VAL A 128 24.83 -4.59 -0.13
CA VAL A 128 24.13 -4.17 -1.35
C VAL A 128 24.09 -5.37 -2.31
N PRO A 129 22.89 -5.91 -2.61
CA PRO A 129 22.72 -6.96 -3.62
C PRO A 129 23.42 -6.61 -4.93
N LYS A 130 24.03 -7.61 -5.56
CA LYS A 130 24.86 -7.40 -6.76
C LYS A 130 24.04 -7.16 -8.02
N THR A 131 22.78 -7.57 -8.00
CA THR A 131 21.88 -7.44 -9.15
C THR A 131 20.51 -6.96 -8.71
N LEU A 132 19.80 -6.27 -9.59
CA LEU A 132 18.40 -5.90 -9.41
C LEU A 132 17.54 -7.14 -9.13
N LYS A 133 17.81 -8.26 -9.81
CA LYS A 133 17.09 -9.53 -9.64
C LYS A 133 17.22 -10.10 -8.22
N GLU A 134 18.40 -9.99 -7.61
CA GLU A 134 18.63 -10.44 -6.24
C GLU A 134 17.85 -9.58 -5.24
N HIS A 135 17.85 -8.26 -5.44
CA HIS A 135 17.06 -7.34 -4.62
C HIS A 135 15.56 -7.63 -4.74
N LEU A 136 15.02 -7.70 -5.96
CA LEU A 136 13.61 -7.95 -6.22
C LEU A 136 13.12 -9.29 -5.67
N LYS A 137 13.97 -10.32 -5.57
CA LYS A 137 13.57 -11.59 -4.96
C LYS A 137 13.10 -11.44 -3.50
N VAL A 138 13.61 -10.44 -2.79
CA VAL A 138 13.22 -10.11 -1.41
C VAL A 138 12.19 -8.98 -1.43
N SER A 139 12.49 -7.91 -2.16
CA SER A 139 11.76 -6.66 -2.03
C SER A 139 10.37 -6.65 -2.68
N LEU A 140 10.08 -7.62 -3.56
CA LEU A 140 8.73 -7.82 -4.11
C LEU A 140 7.72 -8.30 -3.08
N ILE A 141 8.18 -9.00 -2.06
CA ILE A 141 7.34 -9.43 -0.95
C ILE A 141 7.36 -8.34 0.12
N SER A 142 8.54 -7.81 0.48
CA SER A 142 8.68 -6.79 1.54
C SER A 142 7.89 -5.51 1.28
N ILE A 143 7.68 -5.14 0.01
CA ILE A 143 6.84 -3.98 -0.36
C ILE A 143 5.37 -4.15 0.05
N GLY A 144 4.94 -5.36 0.45
CA GLY A 144 3.62 -5.61 1.03
C GLY A 144 2.48 -5.66 0.00
N GLY A 145 2.78 -5.61 -1.30
CA GLY A 145 1.78 -5.57 -2.37
C GLY A 145 0.80 -6.75 -2.32
N THR A 146 1.30 -7.97 -2.15
CA THR A 146 0.45 -9.18 -2.02
C THR A 146 -0.45 -9.09 -0.79
N LEU A 147 0.05 -8.62 0.35
CA LEU A 147 -0.73 -8.50 1.58
C LEU A 147 -1.87 -7.47 1.42
N VAL A 148 -1.60 -6.35 0.75
CA VAL A 148 -2.61 -5.33 0.43
C VAL A 148 -3.70 -5.92 -0.47
N LEU A 149 -3.32 -6.67 -1.51
CA LEU A 149 -4.28 -7.32 -2.41
C LEU A 149 -5.11 -8.37 -1.67
N CYS A 150 -4.49 -9.23 -0.86
CA CYS A 150 -5.20 -10.19 -0.01
C CYS A 150 -6.23 -9.49 0.89
N SER A 151 -5.83 -8.39 1.53
CA SER A 151 -6.70 -7.61 2.41
C SER A 151 -7.88 -7.00 1.66
N ALA A 152 -7.64 -6.45 0.46
CA ALA A 152 -8.69 -5.90 -0.38
C ALA A 152 -9.68 -6.98 -0.83
N PHE A 153 -9.18 -8.12 -1.28
CA PHE A 153 -10.01 -9.23 -1.74
C PHE A 153 -10.87 -9.80 -0.61
N VAL A 154 -10.32 -10.04 0.57
CA VAL A 154 -11.12 -10.53 1.71
C VAL A 154 -12.28 -9.58 2.05
N GLY A 155 -12.13 -8.27 1.81
CA GLY A 155 -13.18 -7.27 1.99
C GLY A 155 -14.27 -7.22 0.91
N MET A 156 -14.12 -7.95 -0.21
CA MET A 156 -15.04 -7.90 -1.36
C MET A 156 -16.19 -8.93 -1.30
N GLY A 157 -16.39 -9.59 -0.16
CA GLY A 157 -17.49 -10.53 0.06
C GLY A 157 -17.47 -11.71 -0.91
N ASP A 158 -18.65 -12.09 -1.41
CA ASP A 158 -18.87 -13.33 -2.20
C ASP A 158 -18.12 -13.38 -3.54
N VAL A 159 -17.57 -12.25 -4.00
CA VAL A 159 -16.71 -12.20 -5.19
C VAL A 159 -15.45 -13.04 -4.98
N VAL A 160 -14.98 -13.17 -3.74
CA VAL A 160 -13.71 -13.81 -3.43
C VAL A 160 -13.90 -15.27 -3.10
N THR A 161 -13.26 -16.08 -3.92
CA THR A 161 -13.24 -17.53 -3.78
C THR A 161 -11.87 -17.97 -3.27
N LYS A 162 -11.82 -19.18 -2.69
CA LYS A 162 -10.55 -19.85 -2.38
C LYS A 162 -9.58 -19.84 -3.56
N LYS A 163 -10.09 -20.02 -4.79
CA LYS A 163 -9.32 -19.95 -6.03
C LYS A 163 -8.65 -18.58 -6.23
N ILE A 164 -9.36 -17.48 -5.96
CA ILE A 164 -8.79 -16.12 -6.08
C ILE A 164 -7.72 -15.89 -5.02
N MET A 165 -7.94 -16.35 -3.79
CA MET A 165 -6.95 -16.24 -2.72
C MET A 165 -5.70 -17.08 -3.00
N GLU A 166 -5.86 -18.31 -3.49
CA GLU A 166 -4.73 -19.15 -3.93
C GLU A 166 -3.98 -18.50 -5.11
N TRP A 167 -4.71 -17.89 -6.05
CA TRP A 167 -4.11 -17.18 -7.18
C TRP A 167 -3.31 -15.95 -6.74
N VAL A 168 -3.84 -15.10 -5.87
CA VAL A 168 -3.12 -13.89 -5.43
C VAL A 168 -1.88 -14.21 -4.60
N MET A 169 -1.92 -15.30 -3.82
CA MET A 169 -0.78 -15.80 -3.04
C MET A 169 0.18 -16.67 -3.87
N SER A 170 -0.15 -16.98 -5.12
CA SER A 170 0.72 -17.72 -6.01
C SER A 170 1.72 -16.80 -6.72
N ASP A 171 2.59 -17.39 -7.52
CA ASP A 171 3.52 -16.69 -8.39
C ASP A 171 2.82 -16.17 -9.67
N ALA A 172 1.67 -15.51 -9.52
CA ALA A 172 0.87 -14.97 -10.61
C ALA A 172 1.55 -13.76 -11.26
N GLU A 173 1.67 -13.76 -12.58
CA GLU A 173 2.39 -12.72 -13.33
C GLU A 173 1.84 -11.31 -13.07
N LEU A 174 0.51 -11.13 -13.07
CA LEU A 174 -0.09 -9.83 -12.77
C LEU A 174 0.28 -9.30 -11.37
N VAL A 175 0.31 -10.19 -10.36
CA VAL A 175 0.62 -9.82 -8.97
C VAL A 175 2.12 -9.52 -8.81
N LYS A 176 2.98 -10.33 -9.42
CA LYS A 176 4.42 -10.07 -9.48
C LYS A 176 4.73 -8.73 -10.14
N SER A 177 4.14 -8.46 -11.29
CA SER A 177 4.34 -7.20 -12.00
C SER A 177 3.81 -6.00 -11.22
N PHE A 178 2.70 -6.15 -10.51
CA PHE A 178 2.25 -5.14 -9.55
C PHE A 178 3.29 -4.90 -8.46
N GLY A 179 3.84 -5.94 -7.83
CA GLY A 179 4.92 -5.80 -6.85
C GLY A 179 6.15 -5.07 -7.41
N ILE A 180 6.56 -5.41 -8.64
CA ILE A 180 7.67 -4.74 -9.33
C ILE A 180 7.35 -3.25 -9.49
N PHE A 181 6.18 -2.95 -10.05
CA PHE A 181 5.73 -1.58 -10.27
C PHE A 181 5.74 -0.77 -8.97
N VAL A 182 5.20 -1.31 -7.87
CA VAL A 182 5.18 -0.62 -6.57
C VAL A 182 6.59 -0.37 -6.05
N ARG A 183 7.45 -1.40 -6.08
CA ARG A 183 8.80 -1.31 -5.53
C ARG A 183 9.65 -0.29 -6.27
N LEU A 184 9.67 -0.35 -7.60
CA LEU A 184 10.44 0.56 -8.43
C LEU A 184 9.94 2.00 -8.30
N SER A 185 8.62 2.20 -8.33
CA SER A 185 8.01 3.53 -8.17
C SER A 185 8.37 4.16 -6.81
N ASN A 186 8.28 3.38 -5.72
CA ASN A 186 8.67 3.86 -4.40
C ASN A 186 10.16 4.25 -4.38
N ASP A 187 11.04 3.36 -4.82
CA ASP A 187 12.49 3.54 -4.69
C ASP A 187 13.02 4.77 -5.43
N ILE A 188 12.47 5.08 -6.61
CA ILE A 188 12.88 6.27 -7.39
C ILE A 188 12.74 7.55 -6.55
N VAL A 189 11.64 7.67 -5.79
CA VAL A 189 11.33 8.89 -5.03
C VAL A 189 11.79 8.84 -3.58
N SER A 190 12.00 7.65 -3.01
CA SER A 190 12.40 7.48 -1.62
C SER A 190 13.92 7.38 -1.42
N THR A 191 14.67 6.87 -2.41
CA THR A 191 16.10 6.50 -2.25
C THR A 191 16.97 7.64 -1.70
N LYS A 192 16.78 8.88 -2.18
CA LYS A 192 17.55 10.05 -1.73
C LYS A 192 17.32 10.38 -0.25
N ARG A 193 16.11 10.13 0.27
CA ARG A 193 15.78 10.31 1.69
C ARG A 193 16.35 9.16 2.50
N GLU A 194 16.08 7.93 2.07
CA GLU A 194 16.43 6.72 2.79
C GLU A 194 17.95 6.55 2.99
N GLN A 195 18.74 7.01 2.01
CA GLN A 195 20.21 7.00 2.12
C GLN A 195 20.79 8.03 3.09
N ARG A 196 19.99 8.96 3.63
CA ARG A 196 20.48 9.92 4.64
C ARG A 196 20.41 9.37 6.05
N GLU A 197 19.65 8.29 6.26
CA GLU A 197 19.39 7.72 7.57
C GLU A 197 20.16 6.40 7.75
N LYS A 198 19.52 5.35 8.28
CA LYS A 198 20.09 4.00 8.35
C LYS A 198 20.09 3.37 6.96
N HIS A 199 21.12 2.57 6.63
CA HIS A 199 21.30 1.94 5.32
C HIS A 199 20.05 1.15 4.87
N CYS A 200 19.22 1.72 4.00
CA CYS A 200 18.12 1.02 3.35
C CYS A 200 18.47 0.86 1.87
N VAL A 201 18.77 -0.38 1.46
CA VAL A 201 19.15 -0.64 0.08
C VAL A 201 17.92 -0.69 -0.83
N SER A 202 17.89 0.23 -1.79
CA SER A 202 16.89 0.36 -2.84
C SER A 202 17.35 -0.31 -4.13
N THR A 203 16.40 -0.56 -5.02
CA THR A 203 16.64 -0.99 -6.40
C THR A 203 17.57 -0.04 -7.15
N VAL A 204 17.55 1.27 -6.83
CA VAL A 204 18.45 2.27 -7.41
C VAL A 204 19.91 1.97 -7.07
N GLN A 205 20.26 1.70 -5.79
CA GLN A 205 21.63 1.32 -5.43
C GLN A 205 22.06 0.02 -6.11
N CYS A 206 21.17 -0.97 -6.17
CA CYS A 206 21.46 -2.25 -6.83
C CYS A 206 21.71 -2.07 -8.32
N TYR A 207 20.93 -1.23 -8.99
CA TYR A 207 21.07 -0.97 -10.41
C TYR A 207 22.37 -0.19 -10.73
N MET A 208 22.68 0.83 -9.93
CA MET A 208 23.96 1.55 -10.00
C MET A 208 25.14 0.59 -9.89
N LYS A 209 25.11 -0.31 -8.89
CA LYS A 209 26.17 -1.28 -8.65
C LYS A 209 26.30 -2.30 -9.78
N GLN A 210 25.18 -2.75 -10.34
CA GLN A 210 25.17 -3.75 -11.41
C GLN A 210 25.70 -3.20 -12.74
N HIS A 211 25.43 -1.92 -13.03
CA HIS A 211 25.71 -1.30 -14.34
C HIS A 211 26.78 -0.21 -14.30
N GLU A 212 27.40 0.04 -13.14
CA GLU A 212 28.40 1.09 -12.91
C GLU A 212 27.89 2.50 -13.28
N LEU A 213 26.62 2.77 -12.97
CA LEU A 213 25.94 4.02 -13.30
C LEU A 213 25.91 5.02 -12.13
N THR A 214 25.75 6.29 -12.46
CA THR A 214 25.34 7.30 -11.49
C THR A 214 23.90 7.08 -11.02
N MET A 215 23.53 7.71 -9.89
CA MET A 215 22.17 7.62 -9.37
C MET A 215 21.14 8.18 -10.35
N ASP A 216 21.43 9.29 -11.03
CA ASP A 216 20.47 9.90 -11.96
C ASP A 216 20.27 9.02 -13.21
N GLU A 217 21.34 8.40 -13.74
CA GLU A 217 21.25 7.43 -14.83
C GLU A 217 20.46 6.17 -14.41
N ALA A 218 20.73 5.64 -13.21
CA ALA A 218 20.01 4.48 -12.69
C ALA A 218 18.52 4.80 -12.47
N CYS A 219 18.17 5.98 -11.94
CA CYS A 219 16.79 6.42 -11.82
C CYS A 219 16.10 6.49 -13.18
N GLU A 220 16.77 6.99 -14.22
CA GLU A 220 16.18 7.07 -15.56
C GLU A 220 15.90 5.67 -16.14
N GLN A 221 16.85 4.74 -16.02
CA GLN A 221 16.65 3.36 -16.45
C GLN A 221 15.56 2.64 -15.65
N ILE A 222 15.45 2.90 -14.35
CA ILE A 222 14.38 2.30 -13.52
C ILE A 222 13.01 2.87 -13.87
N LYS A 223 12.90 4.13 -14.32
CA LYS A 223 11.62 4.67 -14.84
C LYS A 223 11.18 3.90 -16.08
N GLU A 224 12.08 3.62 -17.03
CA GLU A 224 11.76 2.79 -18.20
C GLU A 224 11.25 1.40 -17.79
N LEU A 225 11.92 0.75 -16.84
CA LEU A 225 11.47 -0.54 -16.27
C LEU A 225 10.10 -0.45 -15.58
N THR A 226 9.81 0.69 -14.94
CA THR A 226 8.52 0.95 -14.29
C THR A 226 7.41 1.09 -15.33
N GLU A 227 7.66 1.80 -16.44
CA GLU A 227 6.71 1.91 -17.55
C GLU A 227 6.46 0.57 -18.25
N ASP A 228 7.49 -0.25 -18.43
CA ASP A 228 7.36 -1.57 -19.02
C ASP A 228 6.58 -2.52 -18.11
N SER A 229 6.81 -2.45 -16.80
CA SER A 229 6.01 -3.16 -15.80
C SER A 229 4.53 -2.76 -15.87
N TRP A 230 4.25 -1.45 -16.03
CA TRP A 230 2.90 -0.94 -16.21
C TRP A 230 2.19 -1.51 -17.46
N LYS A 231 2.86 -1.49 -18.62
CA LYS A 231 2.32 -2.05 -19.87
C LYS A 231 2.02 -3.54 -19.71
N PHE A 232 2.97 -4.28 -19.15
CA PHE A 232 2.81 -5.71 -18.93
C PHE A 232 1.67 -6.04 -17.97
N MET A 233 1.47 -5.26 -16.90
CA MET A 233 0.30 -5.43 -16.02
C MET A 233 -1.02 -5.28 -16.77
N ILE A 234 -1.14 -4.29 -17.67
CA ILE A 234 -2.35 -4.10 -18.48
C ILE A 234 -2.60 -5.34 -19.35
N GLU A 235 -1.56 -5.83 -20.03
CA GLU A 235 -1.65 -7.02 -20.87
C GLU A 235 -2.09 -8.26 -20.07
N GLN A 236 -1.45 -8.50 -18.91
CA GLN A 236 -1.82 -9.60 -18.02
C GLN A 236 -3.26 -9.46 -17.50
N GLY A 237 -3.66 -8.25 -17.09
CA GLY A 237 -5.01 -7.97 -16.62
C GLY A 237 -6.09 -8.23 -17.67
N LEU A 238 -5.82 -7.91 -18.95
CA LEU A 238 -6.73 -8.18 -20.07
C LEU A 238 -6.76 -9.66 -20.48
N ALA A 239 -5.64 -10.38 -20.30
CA ALA A 239 -5.54 -11.80 -20.59
C ALA A 239 -6.25 -12.67 -19.52
N LEU A 240 -6.47 -12.13 -18.32
CA LEU A 240 -6.99 -12.84 -17.15
C LEU A 240 -8.52 -13.09 -17.21
N LYS A 241 -8.98 -13.78 -18.25
CA LYS A 241 -10.40 -14.00 -18.57
C LYS A 241 -11.09 -15.08 -17.72
N GLU A 242 -10.32 -15.90 -17.02
CA GLU A 242 -10.86 -16.96 -16.15
C GLU A 242 -11.39 -16.46 -14.80
N TYR A 243 -11.12 -15.19 -14.45
CA TYR A 243 -11.60 -14.56 -13.22
C TYR A 243 -12.62 -13.45 -13.53
N PRO A 244 -13.52 -13.13 -12.59
CA PRO A 244 -14.40 -11.97 -12.72
C PRO A 244 -13.61 -10.70 -12.98
N ILE A 245 -14.10 -9.82 -13.86
CA ILE A 245 -13.40 -8.58 -14.28
C ILE A 245 -12.94 -7.69 -13.11
N ILE A 246 -13.65 -7.76 -11.98
CA ILE A 246 -13.30 -7.01 -10.77
C ILE A 246 -11.95 -7.44 -10.18
N VAL A 247 -11.50 -8.69 -10.38
CA VAL A 247 -10.23 -9.20 -9.88
C VAL A 247 -9.03 -8.50 -10.52
N PRO A 248 -8.79 -8.57 -11.85
CA PRO A 248 -7.70 -7.84 -12.47
C PRO A 248 -7.88 -6.33 -12.35
N ARG A 249 -9.12 -5.82 -12.40
CA ARG A 249 -9.40 -4.40 -12.20
C ARG A 249 -8.90 -3.91 -10.85
N THR A 250 -9.11 -4.67 -9.78
CA THR A 250 -8.66 -4.29 -8.44
C THR A 250 -7.14 -4.10 -8.40
N VAL A 251 -6.38 -5.03 -8.97
CA VAL A 251 -4.91 -4.90 -9.04
C VAL A 251 -4.49 -3.65 -9.81
N LEU A 252 -5.13 -3.38 -10.96
CA LEU A 252 -4.83 -2.19 -11.77
C LEU A 252 -5.22 -0.88 -11.08
N GLU A 253 -6.32 -0.84 -10.32
CA GLU A 253 -6.71 0.35 -9.55
C GLU A 253 -5.75 0.60 -8.36
N PHE A 254 -5.20 -0.45 -7.75
CA PHE A 254 -4.10 -0.30 -6.79
C PHE A 254 -2.85 0.26 -7.48
N ALA A 255 -2.49 -0.23 -8.66
CA ALA A 255 -1.36 0.30 -9.43
C ALA A 255 -1.54 1.79 -9.75
N ARG A 256 -2.76 2.24 -10.08
CA ARG A 256 -3.07 3.67 -10.29
C ARG A 256 -2.90 4.50 -9.02
N THR A 257 -3.28 3.93 -7.88
CA THR A 257 -3.09 4.58 -6.57
C THR A 257 -1.61 4.72 -6.27
N VAL A 258 -0.81 3.69 -6.56
CA VAL A 258 0.65 3.69 -6.44
C VAL A 258 1.30 4.74 -7.35
N ASP A 259 0.90 4.83 -8.62
CA ASP A 259 1.37 5.91 -9.53
C ASP A 259 1.13 7.27 -8.89
N TYR A 260 -0.08 7.52 -8.38
CA TYR A 260 -0.38 8.78 -7.70
C TYR A 260 0.48 9.02 -6.45
N MET A 261 0.67 7.99 -5.63
CA MET A 261 1.43 8.07 -4.38
C MET A 261 2.92 8.33 -4.60
N TYR A 262 3.49 7.84 -5.70
CA TYR A 262 4.94 7.94 -5.95
C TYR A 262 5.32 8.76 -7.18
N LYS A 263 4.36 9.50 -7.78
CA LYS A 263 4.58 10.27 -9.01
C LYS A 263 5.71 11.30 -8.92
N GLU A 264 5.77 12.01 -7.81
CA GLU A 264 6.65 13.18 -7.64
C GLU A 264 7.43 13.14 -6.32
N ALA A 265 6.91 12.42 -5.33
CA ALA A 265 7.48 12.29 -4.00
C ALA A 265 6.97 11.00 -3.36
N ASP A 266 7.60 10.57 -2.27
CA ASP A 266 7.08 9.49 -1.44
C ASP A 266 5.93 10.01 -0.56
N LYS A 267 4.73 10.04 -1.14
CA LYS A 267 3.53 10.50 -0.45
C LYS A 267 3.02 9.49 0.58
N TYR A 268 3.47 8.24 0.52
CA TYR A 268 3.12 7.24 1.51
C TYR A 268 3.74 7.61 2.87
N THR A 269 5.05 7.87 2.88
CA THR A 269 5.74 8.35 4.08
C THR A 269 5.38 9.80 4.39
N VAL A 270 5.27 10.66 3.37
CA VAL A 270 4.96 12.09 3.53
C VAL A 270 3.47 12.36 3.28
N SER A 271 2.63 11.73 4.11
CA SER A 271 1.18 11.59 3.91
C SER A 271 0.38 12.89 3.83
N HIS A 272 0.88 14.00 4.38
CA HIS A 272 0.18 15.29 4.30
C HIS A 272 -0.01 15.79 2.85
N THR A 273 0.81 15.31 1.91
CA THR A 273 0.72 15.63 0.48
C THR A 273 -0.48 14.97 -0.21
N ILE A 274 -1.10 13.95 0.40
CA ILE A 274 -2.30 13.26 -0.12
C ILE A 274 -3.58 14.00 0.28
N LYS A 275 -3.50 14.91 1.27
CA LYS A 275 -4.65 15.60 1.87
C LYS A 275 -5.52 16.32 0.84
N ASP A 276 -4.91 16.97 -0.15
CA ASP A 276 -5.63 17.73 -1.18
C ASP A 276 -6.46 16.80 -2.07
N MET A 277 -5.92 15.63 -2.42
CA MET A 277 -6.65 14.62 -3.18
C MET A 277 -7.83 14.05 -2.36
N LEU A 278 -7.61 13.71 -1.10
CA LEU A 278 -8.70 13.24 -0.23
C LEU A 278 -9.80 14.28 -0.09
N THR A 279 -9.41 15.56 0.04
CA THR A 279 -10.35 16.68 0.10
C THR A 279 -11.14 16.79 -1.21
N SER A 280 -10.49 16.64 -2.36
CA SER A 280 -11.16 16.70 -3.65
C SER A 280 -12.10 15.52 -3.92
N LEU A 281 -11.77 14.32 -3.44
CA LEU A 281 -12.57 13.12 -3.70
C LEU A 281 -13.74 12.96 -2.75
N TYR A 282 -13.56 13.31 -1.46
CA TYR A 282 -14.50 12.93 -0.40
C TYR A 282 -15.11 14.11 0.35
N VAL A 283 -14.57 15.32 0.24
CA VAL A 283 -15.04 16.48 1.00
C VAL A 283 -15.75 17.50 0.12
N LYS A 284 -15.17 17.84 -1.04
CA LYS A 284 -15.75 18.84 -1.93
C LYS A 284 -16.77 18.19 -2.87
N PRO A 285 -18.08 18.49 -2.75
CA PRO A 285 -19.05 18.01 -3.71
C PRO A 285 -18.77 18.61 -5.09
N VAL A 286 -18.88 17.78 -6.14
CA VAL A 286 -18.88 18.27 -7.52
C VAL A 286 -20.20 19.01 -7.72
N LEU A 287 -20.14 20.34 -7.86
CA LEU A 287 -21.30 21.14 -8.25
C LEU A 287 -21.66 20.74 -9.68
N MET A 288 -22.74 19.96 -9.82
CA MET A 288 -23.37 19.65 -11.11
C MET A 288 -24.41 20.69 -11.49
#